data_AF-D4CCG5-F1
#
_entry.id   AF-D4CCG5-F1
#
_cell.length_a   1.000
_cell.length_b   1.000
_cell.length_c   1.000
_cell.angle_alpha   90.00
_cell.angle_beta   90.00
_cell.angle_gamma   90.00
#
_symmetry.space_group_name_H-M   'P 1'
#
loop_
_entity.id
_entity.type
_entity.pdbx_description
1 polymer ?
#
loop_
_entity_poly.entity_id
_entity_poly.type
_entity_poly.pdbx_seq_one_letter_code
_entity_poly.pdbx_strand_id
1 'polypeptide(L)'
;MTGKEQKPVFELQLYLPPEIKRSGSRHIETLSLPAADERFEQVREALGADRLEQCRIINVIGAKRDLVYCLPLSYDLKGLNAFAKALARKDILSSEDGSNKLMAALEAELPEDMEAALEIAENQERYDLLPAGIKSPKDYAFYAMGRDEIRADKELDAFVDYEAFGSYRMEKDGVIQTSHGLILRKDRPIEELPDELTEIRLFSPLKAEFYYRDEWGDLSEDREEMSPSELCEYEEQIKEKIEQEHLDSEGSRGLAVYLDHCFLERKVASMMPAVEIWQGELWGVLEVKSHGSLSEKELEAVKDYWSGQESDGWGEGFEQRPIQTEEGELYVSFWNSSDSFFITTEEQLKGTQMPERSMRMGGM
;
A
#
# COMPACT_ATOMS: atom_id res chain seq x y z
N MET A 1 -33.04 7.73 31.17
CA MET A 1 -32.64 7.25 29.83
C MET A 1 -31.12 7.21 29.83
N THR A 2 -30.57 6.06 30.15
CA THR A 2 -29.13 5.81 30.13
C THR A 2 -28.67 5.89 28.68
N GLY A 3 -27.95 6.95 28.32
CA GLY A 3 -27.33 7.07 27.01
C GLY A 3 -26.40 5.88 26.84
N LYS A 4 -26.63 5.06 25.80
CA LYS A 4 -25.61 4.10 25.37
C LYS A 4 -24.36 4.93 25.07
N GLU A 5 -23.26 4.67 25.76
CA GLU A 5 -21.95 5.16 25.32
C GLU A 5 -21.74 4.65 23.90
N GLN A 6 -21.77 5.56 22.93
CA GLN A 6 -21.50 5.24 21.55
C GLN A 6 -20.00 4.96 21.47
N LYS A 7 -19.63 3.74 21.07
CA LYS A 7 -18.23 3.37 20.86
C LYS A 7 -17.60 4.33 19.84
N PRO A 8 -16.35 4.76 20.04
CA PRO A 8 -15.69 5.64 19.10
C PRO A 8 -15.47 4.91 17.78
N VAL A 9 -15.63 5.64 16.68
CA VAL A 9 -15.34 5.20 15.31
C VAL A 9 -13.83 5.15 15.08
N PHE A 10 -13.10 6.16 15.56
CA PHE A 10 -11.64 6.18 15.55
C PHE A 10 -11.10 6.57 16.91
N GLU A 11 -9.94 6.02 17.26
CA GLU A 11 -9.10 6.48 18.35
C GLU A 11 -7.77 6.95 17.77
N LEU A 12 -7.45 8.24 17.98
CA LEU A 12 -6.26 8.87 17.45
C LEU A 12 -5.24 9.10 18.55
N GLN A 13 -3.97 8.86 18.27
CA GLN A 13 -2.85 9.31 19.09
C GLN A 13 -2.21 10.53 18.47
N LEU A 14 -2.20 11.64 19.19
CA LEU A 14 -1.72 12.93 18.72
C LEU A 14 -0.48 13.36 19.50
N TYR A 15 0.46 14.01 18.84
CA TYR A 15 1.56 14.70 19.50
C TYR A 15 1.87 16.03 18.85
N LEU A 16 2.50 16.91 19.64
CA LEU A 16 3.08 18.14 19.14
C LEU A 16 4.55 17.89 18.79
N PRO A 17 4.98 18.16 17.53
CA PRO A 17 6.35 17.93 17.11
C PRO A 17 7.40 18.71 17.95
N PRO A 18 8.60 18.15 18.18
CA PRO A 18 9.63 18.76 19.03
C PRO A 18 10.11 20.13 18.53
N GLU A 19 10.02 20.39 17.23
CA GLU A 19 10.40 21.67 16.62
C GLU A 19 9.53 22.82 17.12
N ILE A 20 8.31 22.50 17.56
CA ILE A 20 7.35 23.42 18.14
C ILE A 20 7.41 23.36 19.67
N LYS A 21 7.53 22.14 20.23
CA LYS A 21 7.52 21.92 21.68
C LYS A 21 8.93 22.00 22.29
N ARG A 22 9.22 23.09 23.01
CA ARG A 22 10.51 23.33 23.71
C ARG A 22 10.82 22.41 24.91
N SER A 23 9.96 21.46 25.24
CA SER A 23 10.11 20.55 26.38
C SER A 23 10.54 19.17 25.92
N GLY A 24 11.57 18.60 26.56
CA GLY A 24 12.22 17.35 26.16
C GLY A 24 11.40 16.06 26.31
N SER A 25 10.13 16.11 26.74
CA SER A 25 9.25 14.93 26.77
C SER A 25 8.18 14.96 25.68
N ARG A 26 8.17 13.91 24.84
CA ARG A 26 7.12 13.63 23.85
C ARG A 26 5.83 13.33 24.61
N HIS A 27 4.91 14.29 24.61
CA HIS A 27 3.60 14.13 25.23
C HIS A 27 2.64 13.72 24.14
N ILE A 28 1.95 12.60 24.37
CA ILE A 28 0.98 12.02 23.45
C ILE A 28 -0.38 12.12 24.13
N GLU A 29 -1.37 12.58 23.38
CA GLU A 29 -2.76 12.68 23.82
C GLU A 29 -3.67 11.85 22.93
N THR A 30 -4.69 11.25 23.54
CA THR A 30 -5.65 10.41 22.83
C THR A 30 -6.95 11.17 22.55
N LEU A 31 -7.39 11.11 21.30
CA LEU A 31 -8.64 11.70 20.84
C LEU A 31 -9.54 10.64 20.20
N SER A 32 -10.68 10.40 20.82
CA SER A 32 -11.73 9.53 20.29
C SER A 32 -12.67 10.31 19.38
N LEU A 33 -12.94 9.79 18.18
CA LEU A 33 -13.84 10.38 17.19
C LEU A 33 -15.11 9.51 17.04
N PRO A 34 -16.29 10.10 16.79
CA PRO A 34 -16.52 11.53 16.64
C PRO A 34 -16.41 12.32 17.95
N ALA A 35 -15.83 13.51 17.87
CA ALA A 35 -15.66 14.44 18.99
C ALA A 35 -16.36 15.78 18.75
N ALA A 36 -16.80 16.39 19.85
CA ALA A 36 -17.27 17.78 19.90
C ALA A 36 -16.09 18.75 19.97
N ASP A 37 -16.30 20.00 19.57
CA ASP A 37 -15.24 21.02 19.45
C ASP A 37 -14.57 21.30 20.81
N GLU A 38 -15.30 21.19 21.92
CA GLU A 38 -14.75 21.32 23.28
C GLU A 38 -13.68 20.25 23.57
N ARG A 39 -13.86 19.04 23.04
CA ARG A 39 -12.88 17.96 23.23
C ARG A 39 -11.61 18.21 22.42
N PHE A 40 -11.74 18.78 21.22
CA PHE A 40 -10.60 19.22 20.43
C PHE A 40 -9.79 20.29 21.17
N GLU A 41 -10.48 21.26 21.78
CA GLU A 41 -9.82 22.33 22.53
C GLU A 41 -9.10 21.80 23.78
N GLN A 42 -9.71 20.87 24.52
CA GLN A 42 -9.05 20.20 25.65
C GLN A 42 -7.75 19.50 25.25
N VAL A 43 -7.75 18.78 24.11
CA VAL A 43 -6.56 18.10 23.61
C VAL A 43 -5.50 19.09 23.13
N ARG A 44 -5.92 20.20 22.50
CA ARG A 44 -5.02 21.30 22.11
C ARG A 44 -4.29 21.88 23.32
N GLU A 45 -5.04 22.20 24.37
CA GLU A 45 -4.51 22.75 25.62
C GLU A 45 -3.58 21.76 26.32
N ALA A 46 -3.95 20.47 26.40
CA ALA A 46 -3.13 19.43 27.02
C ALA A 46 -1.78 19.26 26.29
N LEU A 47 -1.80 19.25 24.96
CA LEU A 47 -0.58 19.19 24.15
C LEU A 47 0.24 20.48 24.20
N GLY A 48 -0.36 21.59 24.64
CA GLY A 48 0.24 22.92 24.63
C GLY A 48 0.45 23.48 23.22
N ALA A 49 -0.39 23.07 22.27
CA ALA A 49 -0.34 23.55 20.89
C ALA A 49 -1.04 24.90 20.76
N ASP A 50 -0.54 25.83 19.96
CA ASP A 50 -1.27 27.08 19.68
C ASP A 50 -2.48 26.81 18.78
N ARG A 51 -2.33 25.85 17.86
CA ARG A 51 -3.35 25.43 16.90
C ARG A 51 -3.33 23.92 16.74
N LEU A 52 -4.49 23.30 16.58
CA LEU A 52 -4.60 21.85 16.39
C LEU A 52 -3.93 21.35 15.11
N GLU A 53 -3.82 22.19 14.08
CA GLU A 53 -3.12 21.82 12.84
C GLU A 53 -1.61 21.65 13.03
N GLN A 54 -1.06 22.11 14.18
CA GLN A 54 0.34 21.84 14.55
C GLN A 54 0.54 20.42 15.08
N CYS A 55 -0.54 19.77 15.54
CA CYS A 55 -0.48 18.41 16.05
C CYS A 55 -0.36 17.42 14.88
N ARG A 56 0.41 16.36 15.09
CA ARG A 56 0.55 15.25 14.14
C ARG A 56 -0.14 14.01 14.69
N ILE A 57 -0.78 13.27 13.79
CA ILE A 57 -1.39 11.97 14.07
C ILE A 57 -0.28 10.93 14.00
N ILE A 58 -0.06 10.19 15.09
CA ILE A 58 0.90 9.07 15.16
C ILE A 58 0.22 7.79 14.71
N ASN A 59 -1.01 7.59 15.17
CA ASN A 59 -1.73 6.35 14.96
C ASN A 59 -3.23 6.63 14.88
N VAL A 60 -3.92 5.82 14.07
CA VAL A 60 -5.36 5.81 13.88
C VAL A 60 -5.83 4.39 14.09
N ILE A 61 -6.66 4.18 15.11
CA ILE A 61 -7.27 2.87 15.39
C ILE A 61 -8.76 2.98 15.07
N GLY A 62 -9.23 2.22 14.09
CA GLY A 62 -10.63 2.16 13.72
C GLY A 62 -11.43 1.19 14.59
N ALA A 63 -12.72 1.47 14.76
CA ALA A 63 -13.69 0.53 15.36
C ALA A 63 -13.78 -0.79 14.58
N LYS A 64 -13.52 -0.72 13.27
CA LYS A 64 -13.21 -1.84 12.39
C LYS A 64 -11.76 -1.67 11.97
N ARG A 65 -10.93 -2.71 12.15
CA ARG A 65 -9.50 -2.66 11.86
C ARG A 65 -9.25 -2.26 10.41
N ASP A 66 -10.00 -2.87 9.49
CA ASP A 66 -9.79 -2.75 8.04
C ASP A 66 -10.22 -1.37 7.50
N LEU A 67 -11.10 -0.66 8.23
CA LEU A 67 -11.60 0.65 7.79
C LEU A 67 -10.47 1.67 7.63
N VAL A 68 -9.45 1.64 8.49
CA VAL A 68 -8.33 2.60 8.43
C VAL A 68 -7.53 2.42 7.14
N TYR A 69 -7.41 1.18 6.67
CA TYR A 69 -6.68 0.82 5.45
C TYR A 69 -7.46 1.15 4.16
N CYS A 70 -8.74 1.49 4.27
CA CYS A 70 -9.58 1.95 3.17
C CYS A 70 -9.82 3.47 3.21
N LEU A 71 -9.08 4.23 4.03
CA LEU A 71 -9.14 5.69 4.02
C LEU A 71 -8.21 6.28 2.95
N PRO A 72 -8.45 7.52 2.50
CA PRO A 72 -7.46 8.27 1.73
C PRO A 72 -6.10 8.30 2.42
N LEU A 73 -5.02 8.20 1.65
CA LEU A 73 -3.63 8.27 2.16
C LEU A 73 -3.29 9.63 2.79
N SER A 74 -4.17 10.63 2.66
CA SER A 74 -4.08 11.87 3.40
C SER A 74 -5.40 12.23 4.05
N TYR A 75 -5.32 12.54 5.34
CA TYR A 75 -6.45 13.00 6.11
C TYR A 75 -6.01 14.00 7.18
N ASP A 76 -6.91 14.91 7.51
CA ASP A 76 -6.77 15.83 8.63
C ASP A 76 -7.78 15.49 9.74
N LEU A 77 -7.57 16.08 10.93
CA LEU A 77 -8.43 15.85 12.09
C LEU A 77 -9.90 16.21 11.82
N LYS A 78 -10.12 17.27 11.04
CA LYS A 78 -11.45 17.78 10.73
C LYS A 78 -12.21 16.81 9.83
N GLY A 79 -11.58 16.34 8.76
CA GLY A 79 -12.10 15.36 7.81
C GLY A 79 -12.39 14.03 8.50
N LEU A 80 -11.45 13.49 9.28
CA LEU A 80 -11.66 12.27 10.07
C LEU A 80 -12.85 12.41 11.02
N ASN A 81 -12.98 13.55 11.70
CA ASN A 81 -14.09 13.78 12.63
C ASN A 81 -15.43 13.91 11.91
N ALA A 82 -15.47 14.61 10.77
CA ALA A 82 -16.67 14.72 9.94
C ALA A 82 -17.12 13.35 9.43
N PHE A 83 -16.19 12.56 8.90
CA PHE A 83 -16.41 11.18 8.47
C PHE A 83 -16.92 10.31 9.62
N ALA A 84 -16.26 10.35 10.78
CA ALA A 84 -16.70 9.62 11.98
C ALA A 84 -18.12 10.02 12.43
N LYS A 85 -18.47 11.31 12.36
CA LYS A 85 -19.82 11.80 12.68
C LYS A 85 -20.85 11.22 11.70
N ALA A 86 -20.54 11.18 10.41
CA ALA A 86 -21.43 10.59 9.39
C ALA A 86 -21.65 9.09 9.66
N LEU A 87 -20.57 8.34 9.91
CA LEU A 87 -20.63 6.90 10.22
C LEU A 87 -21.48 6.61 11.47
N ALA A 88 -21.25 7.37 12.54
CA ALA A 88 -21.98 7.22 13.79
C ALA A 88 -23.46 7.61 13.67
N ARG A 89 -23.78 8.68 12.92
CA ARG A 89 -25.15 9.15 12.71
C ARG A 89 -25.98 8.18 11.88
N LYS A 90 -25.38 7.58 10.85
CA LYS A 90 -26.03 6.63 9.95
C LYS A 90 -25.94 5.18 10.42
N ASP A 91 -25.29 4.93 11.55
CA ASP A 91 -25.11 3.59 12.14
C ASP A 91 -24.42 2.59 11.20
N ILE A 92 -23.53 3.09 10.32
CA ILE A 92 -22.95 2.32 9.20
C ILE A 92 -22.14 1.12 9.70
N LEU A 93 -21.40 1.28 10.79
CA LEU A 93 -20.49 0.26 11.32
C LEU A 93 -21.15 -0.77 12.25
N SER A 94 -22.46 -0.65 12.50
CA SER A 94 -23.18 -1.52 13.43
C SER A 94 -23.54 -2.88 12.83
N SER A 95 -23.49 -3.03 11.51
CA SER A 95 -23.64 -4.32 10.82
C SER A 95 -22.43 -4.60 9.92
N GLU A 96 -22.14 -5.88 9.68
CA GLU A 96 -21.09 -6.28 8.72
C GLU A 96 -21.42 -5.84 7.30
N ASP A 97 -22.69 -5.94 6.89
CA ASP A 97 -23.15 -5.50 5.58
C ASP A 97 -22.91 -4.00 5.37
N GLY A 98 -23.24 -3.17 6.37
CA GLY A 98 -23.01 -1.73 6.31
C GLY A 98 -21.52 -1.37 6.28
N SER A 99 -20.68 -2.04 7.08
CA SER A 99 -19.24 -1.80 7.06
C SER A 99 -18.59 -2.28 5.77
N ASN A 100 -18.95 -3.46 5.27
CA ASN A 100 -18.38 -4.01 4.04
C ASN A 100 -18.80 -3.18 2.84
N LYS A 101 -20.04 -2.71 2.80
CA LYS A 101 -20.51 -1.80 1.75
C LYS A 101 -19.75 -0.48 1.75
N LEU A 102 -19.46 0.09 2.93
CA LEU A 102 -18.62 1.29 3.03
C LEU A 102 -17.22 1.04 2.46
N MET A 103 -16.55 -0.01 2.94
CA MET A 103 -15.16 -0.30 2.58
C MET A 103 -15.03 -0.66 1.10
N ALA A 104 -15.97 -1.45 0.57
CA ALA A 104 -16.10 -1.71 -0.86
C ALA A 104 -16.26 -0.40 -1.67
N ALA A 105 -17.08 0.54 -1.20
CA ALA A 105 -17.28 1.80 -1.93
C ALA A 105 -16.04 2.68 -1.91
N LEU A 106 -15.35 2.76 -0.77
CA LEU A 106 -14.08 3.49 -0.63
C LEU A 106 -12.98 2.88 -1.52
N GLU A 107 -12.83 1.55 -1.49
CA GLU A 107 -11.87 0.84 -2.33
C GLU A 107 -12.19 1.01 -3.82
N ALA A 108 -13.46 0.93 -4.20
CA ALA A 108 -13.89 1.06 -5.59
C ALA A 108 -13.69 2.47 -6.16
N GLU A 109 -14.03 3.51 -5.38
CA GLU A 109 -13.99 4.91 -5.85
C GLU A 109 -12.65 5.61 -5.61
N LEU A 110 -11.77 5.07 -4.76
CA LEU A 110 -10.44 5.63 -4.47
C LEU A 110 -10.47 7.14 -4.16
N PRO A 111 -11.25 7.60 -3.16
CA PRO A 111 -11.39 9.01 -2.86
C PRO A 111 -10.03 9.66 -2.55
N GLU A 112 -9.71 10.75 -3.24
CA GLU A 112 -8.42 11.45 -3.09
C GLU A 112 -8.23 12.06 -1.69
N ASP A 113 -9.33 12.41 -1.02
CA ASP A 113 -9.34 13.06 0.28
C ASP A 113 -10.56 12.70 1.14
N MET A 114 -10.58 13.24 2.36
CA MET A 114 -11.66 12.99 3.32
C MET A 114 -12.99 13.62 2.95
N GLU A 115 -13.02 14.64 2.07
CA GLU A 115 -14.27 15.22 1.58
C GLU A 115 -14.96 14.25 0.61
N ALA A 116 -14.19 13.69 -0.32
CA ALA A 116 -14.68 12.64 -1.22
C ALA A 116 -15.08 11.37 -0.45
N ALA A 117 -14.27 10.94 0.53
CA ALA A 117 -14.64 9.80 1.39
C ALA A 117 -15.94 10.06 2.17
N LEU A 118 -16.13 11.30 2.67
CA LEU A 118 -17.36 11.71 3.34
C LEU A 118 -18.57 11.67 2.40
N GLU A 119 -18.44 12.04 1.13
CA GLU A 119 -19.53 11.92 0.14
C GLU A 119 -20.00 10.47 0.02
N ILE A 120 -19.06 9.52 -0.07
CA ILE A 120 -19.35 8.09 -0.14
C ILE A 120 -20.10 7.62 1.11
N ALA A 121 -19.59 7.97 2.30
CA ALA A 121 -20.23 7.61 3.57
C ALA A 121 -21.64 8.21 3.73
N GLU A 122 -21.83 9.44 3.25
CA GLU A 122 -23.13 10.12 3.34
C GLU A 122 -24.15 9.57 2.33
N ASN A 123 -23.71 8.98 1.24
CA ASN A 123 -24.57 8.54 0.14
C ASN A 123 -24.55 7.02 -0.09
N GLN A 124 -24.39 6.25 1.00
CA GLN A 124 -24.47 4.78 1.03
C GLN A 124 -25.66 4.20 0.25
N GLU A 125 -26.81 4.88 0.23
CA GLU A 125 -27.99 4.45 -0.51
C GLU A 125 -27.80 4.44 -2.03
N ARG A 126 -26.76 5.09 -2.57
CA ARG A 126 -26.41 5.08 -4.00
C ARG A 126 -25.63 3.84 -4.41
N TYR A 127 -25.04 3.13 -3.47
CA TYR A 127 -24.29 1.90 -3.72
C TYR A 127 -25.17 0.68 -3.48
N ASP A 128 -24.90 -0.39 -4.19
CA ASP A 128 -25.41 -1.73 -3.88
C ASP A 128 -24.22 -2.69 -3.79
N LEU A 129 -24.00 -3.25 -2.59
CA LEU A 129 -23.10 -4.38 -2.41
C LEU A 129 -23.84 -5.64 -2.90
N LEU A 130 -23.27 -6.32 -3.88
CA LEU A 130 -23.90 -7.47 -4.48
C LEU A 130 -23.81 -8.69 -3.57
N PRO A 131 -24.75 -9.65 -3.70
CA PRO A 131 -24.73 -10.88 -2.91
C PRO A 131 -23.40 -11.65 -3.04
N ALA A 132 -22.86 -12.12 -1.91
CA ALA A 132 -21.58 -12.85 -1.84
C ALA A 132 -21.52 -14.16 -2.66
N GLY A 133 -22.65 -14.64 -3.18
CA GLY A 133 -22.71 -15.77 -4.09
C GLY A 133 -22.27 -15.45 -5.52
N ILE A 134 -22.18 -14.16 -5.88
CA ILE A 134 -21.73 -13.72 -7.20
C ILE A 134 -20.21 -13.59 -7.17
N LYS A 135 -19.50 -14.52 -7.81
CA LYS A 135 -18.04 -14.61 -7.75
C LYS A 135 -17.36 -14.62 -9.11
N SER A 136 -18.13 -14.71 -10.18
CA SER A 136 -17.65 -14.75 -11.56
C SER A 136 -18.49 -13.86 -12.46
N PRO A 137 -17.94 -13.41 -13.60
CA PRO A 137 -18.72 -12.81 -14.67
C PRO A 137 -19.98 -13.60 -15.01
N LYS A 138 -19.88 -14.93 -15.11
CA LYS A 138 -21.04 -15.80 -15.34
C LYS A 138 -22.11 -15.73 -14.25
N ASP A 139 -21.74 -15.68 -12.97
CA ASP A 139 -22.72 -15.49 -11.89
C ASP A 139 -23.42 -14.13 -12.03
N TYR A 140 -22.66 -13.10 -12.39
CA TYR A 140 -23.19 -11.76 -12.61
C TYR A 140 -24.14 -11.72 -13.81
N ALA A 141 -23.84 -12.44 -14.89
CA ALA A 141 -24.75 -12.60 -16.03
C ALA A 141 -26.12 -13.09 -15.57
N PHE A 142 -26.19 -14.17 -14.79
CA PHE A 142 -27.46 -14.69 -14.30
C PHE A 142 -28.17 -13.74 -13.34
N TYR A 143 -27.42 -13.07 -12.47
CA TYR A 143 -27.97 -12.04 -11.59
C TYR A 143 -28.61 -10.90 -12.41
N ALA A 144 -27.89 -10.37 -13.39
CA ALA A 144 -28.34 -9.27 -14.23
C ALA A 144 -29.51 -9.68 -15.14
N MET A 145 -29.50 -10.90 -15.68
CA MET A 145 -30.62 -11.45 -16.45
C MET A 145 -31.88 -11.60 -15.59
N GLY A 146 -31.74 -12.08 -14.35
CA GLY A 146 -32.86 -12.17 -13.42
C GLY A 146 -33.45 -10.81 -13.05
N ARG A 147 -32.57 -9.82 -12.80
CA ARG A 147 -32.96 -8.44 -12.48
C ARG A 147 -33.68 -7.75 -13.64
N ASP A 148 -33.18 -7.92 -14.86
CA ASP A 148 -33.66 -7.21 -16.05
C ASP A 148 -34.65 -8.04 -16.88
N GLU A 149 -35.08 -9.19 -16.37
CA GLU A 149 -36.00 -10.13 -17.01
C GLU A 149 -35.55 -10.61 -18.42
N ILE A 150 -34.23 -10.67 -18.64
CA ILE A 150 -33.63 -11.17 -19.88
C ILE A 150 -33.65 -12.70 -19.85
N ARG A 151 -34.09 -13.33 -20.95
CA ARG A 151 -34.09 -14.79 -21.11
C ARG A 151 -33.50 -15.17 -22.45
N ALA A 152 -32.56 -16.11 -22.43
CA ALA A 152 -32.16 -16.81 -23.65
C ALA A 152 -33.32 -17.69 -24.14
N ASP A 153 -33.47 -17.78 -25.46
CA ASP A 153 -34.35 -18.80 -26.03
C ASP A 153 -33.86 -20.18 -25.61
N LYS A 154 -34.77 -21.09 -25.25
CA LYS A 154 -34.44 -22.42 -24.74
C LYS A 154 -33.59 -23.24 -25.73
N GLU A 155 -33.77 -23.05 -27.03
CA GLU A 155 -32.98 -23.73 -28.06
C GLU A 155 -31.57 -23.12 -28.22
N LEU A 156 -31.41 -21.84 -27.85
CA LEU A 156 -30.16 -21.10 -27.94
C LEU A 156 -29.35 -21.09 -26.63
N ASP A 157 -29.98 -21.36 -25.48
CA ASP A 157 -29.39 -21.30 -24.14
C ASP A 157 -28.05 -22.04 -24.03
N ALA A 158 -27.96 -23.24 -24.63
CA ALA A 158 -26.75 -24.06 -24.63
C ALA A 158 -25.59 -23.47 -25.45
N PHE A 159 -25.85 -22.47 -26.29
CA PHE A 159 -24.87 -21.79 -27.14
C PHE A 159 -24.52 -20.39 -26.63
N VAL A 160 -25.16 -19.90 -25.56
CA VAL A 160 -24.86 -18.58 -24.99
C VAL A 160 -23.59 -18.64 -24.16
N ASP A 161 -22.64 -17.77 -24.48
CA ASP A 161 -21.46 -17.54 -23.66
C ASP A 161 -21.83 -16.60 -22.50
N TYR A 162 -22.27 -17.19 -21.39
CA TYR A 162 -22.63 -16.45 -20.18
C TYR A 162 -21.44 -15.79 -19.49
N GLU A 163 -20.22 -16.29 -19.71
CA GLU A 163 -19.01 -15.68 -19.15
C GLU A 163 -18.76 -14.34 -19.85
N ALA A 164 -18.70 -14.35 -21.19
CA ALA A 164 -18.50 -13.16 -22.00
C ALA A 164 -19.64 -12.14 -21.84
N PHE A 165 -20.89 -12.60 -21.80
CA PHE A 165 -22.03 -11.71 -21.51
C PHE A 165 -21.91 -11.11 -20.10
N GLY A 166 -21.48 -11.89 -19.12
CA GLY A 166 -21.21 -11.46 -17.76
C GLY A 166 -20.20 -10.32 -17.68
N SER A 167 -19.04 -10.50 -18.32
CA SER A 167 -17.98 -9.48 -18.35
C SER A 167 -18.48 -8.17 -18.97
N TYR A 168 -19.14 -8.26 -20.13
CA TYR A 168 -19.78 -7.10 -20.76
C TYR A 168 -20.79 -6.42 -19.84
N ARG A 169 -21.60 -7.20 -19.11
CA ARG A 169 -22.60 -6.65 -18.19
C ARG A 169 -21.95 -5.99 -16.97
N MET A 170 -20.87 -6.54 -16.44
CA MET A 170 -20.13 -5.94 -15.33
C MET A 170 -19.57 -4.58 -15.74
N GLU A 171 -18.88 -4.50 -16.88
CA GLU A 171 -18.32 -3.26 -17.44
C GLU A 171 -19.43 -2.23 -17.70
N LYS A 172 -20.51 -2.65 -18.38
CA LYS A 172 -21.64 -1.76 -18.72
C LYS A 172 -22.34 -1.21 -17.47
N ASP A 173 -22.56 -2.06 -16.47
CA ASP A 173 -23.28 -1.70 -15.25
C ASP A 173 -22.35 -1.01 -14.22
N GLY A 174 -21.04 -0.90 -14.51
CA GLY A 174 -20.04 -0.28 -13.63
C GLY A 174 -19.80 -1.08 -12.36
N VAL A 175 -19.77 -2.41 -12.47
CA VAL A 175 -19.54 -3.31 -11.34
C VAL A 175 -18.07 -3.47 -11.09
N ILE A 176 -17.69 -3.20 -9.85
CA ILE A 176 -16.32 -3.24 -9.41
C ILE A 176 -16.11 -4.38 -8.42
N GLN A 177 -15.07 -5.18 -8.63
CA GLN A 177 -14.58 -6.11 -7.63
C GLN A 177 -13.68 -5.41 -6.62
N THR A 178 -13.93 -5.71 -5.35
CA THR A 178 -13.15 -5.23 -4.20
C THR A 178 -12.88 -6.37 -3.25
N SER A 179 -11.93 -6.20 -2.32
CA SER A 179 -11.67 -7.16 -1.23
C SER A 179 -12.92 -7.42 -0.35
N HIS A 180 -13.88 -6.48 -0.37
CA HIS A 180 -15.12 -6.51 0.40
C HIS A 180 -16.35 -6.98 -0.39
N GLY A 181 -16.17 -7.36 -1.66
CA GLY A 181 -17.22 -7.89 -2.55
C GLY A 181 -17.43 -7.06 -3.82
N LEU A 182 -18.35 -7.53 -4.67
CA LEU A 182 -18.73 -6.80 -5.88
C LEU A 182 -19.67 -5.64 -5.51
N ILE A 183 -19.35 -4.44 -5.98
CA ILE A 183 -20.14 -3.23 -5.70
C ILE A 183 -20.48 -2.50 -6.99
N LEU A 184 -21.66 -1.89 -7.03
CA LEU A 184 -22.04 -0.97 -8.08
C LEU A 184 -22.61 0.31 -7.48
N ARG A 185 -22.55 1.37 -8.28
CA ARG A 185 -23.17 2.66 -7.98
C ARG A 185 -24.35 2.89 -8.93
N LYS A 186 -25.50 3.27 -8.37
CA LYS A 186 -26.80 3.29 -9.08
C LYS A 186 -27.03 4.53 -9.93
N ASP A 187 -26.47 5.68 -9.53
CA ASP A 187 -26.66 6.96 -10.20
C ASP A 187 -25.67 7.18 -11.35
N ARG A 188 -24.47 6.59 -11.27
CA ARG A 188 -23.44 6.59 -12.31
C ARG A 188 -22.54 5.36 -12.18
N PRO A 189 -21.90 4.89 -13.26
CA PRO A 189 -20.82 3.92 -13.16
C PRO A 189 -19.67 4.44 -12.29
N ILE A 190 -19.04 3.52 -11.55
CA ILE A 190 -17.75 3.79 -10.88
C ILE A 190 -16.67 3.82 -11.95
N GLU A 191 -15.71 4.74 -11.82
CA GLU A 191 -14.59 4.83 -12.75
C GLU A 191 -13.67 3.61 -12.59
N GLU A 192 -13.41 2.92 -13.69
CA GLU A 192 -12.43 1.85 -13.72
C GLU A 192 -11.01 2.40 -13.75
N LEU A 193 -10.09 1.63 -13.18
CA LEU A 193 -8.68 1.94 -13.31
C LEU A 193 -8.23 1.75 -14.76
N PRO A 194 -7.24 2.52 -15.25
CA PRO A 194 -6.72 2.32 -16.59
C PRO A 194 -6.18 0.90 -16.79
N ASP A 195 -6.49 0.28 -17.93
CA ASP A 195 -5.87 -0.99 -18.34
C ASP A 195 -4.36 -0.84 -18.58
N GLU A 196 -3.91 0.38 -18.90
CA GLU A 196 -2.50 0.68 -19.09
C GLU A 196 -1.74 0.61 -17.76
N LEU A 197 -0.74 -0.27 -17.73
CA LEU A 197 0.19 -0.38 -16.63
C LEU A 197 1.34 0.61 -16.80
N THR A 198 1.59 1.39 -15.76
CA THR A 198 2.80 2.20 -15.63
C THR A 198 3.81 1.47 -14.76
N GLU A 199 5.09 1.67 -15.05
CA GLU A 199 6.19 1.06 -14.32
C GLU A 199 7.03 2.12 -13.63
N ILE A 200 7.34 1.89 -12.36
CA ILE A 200 8.26 2.70 -11.57
C ILE A 200 9.25 1.75 -10.92
N ARG A 201 10.53 2.12 -10.94
CA ARG A 201 11.61 1.38 -10.29
C ARG A 201 12.13 2.17 -9.10
N LEU A 202 12.19 1.51 -7.95
CA LEU A 202 12.71 2.06 -6.71
C LEU A 202 14.06 1.44 -6.42
N PHE A 203 15.02 2.26 -6.02
CA PHE A 203 16.41 1.86 -5.75
C PHE A 203 16.73 2.09 -4.28
N SER A 204 17.38 1.10 -3.66
CA SER A 204 17.91 1.14 -2.29
C SER A 204 19.35 0.60 -2.25
N PRO A 205 20.21 1.14 -1.35
CA PRO A 205 21.57 0.63 -1.19
C PRO A 205 21.56 -0.73 -0.48
N LEU A 206 22.37 -1.67 -0.98
CA LEU A 206 22.56 -2.98 -0.36
C LEU A 206 23.66 -2.94 0.71
N LYS A 207 23.55 -3.84 1.68
CA LYS A 207 24.64 -4.20 2.59
C LYS A 207 24.91 -5.69 2.46
N ALA A 208 26.17 -6.12 2.62
CA ALA A 208 26.46 -7.54 2.70
C ALA A 208 27.57 -7.90 3.68
N GLU A 209 27.47 -9.10 4.22
CA GLU A 209 28.46 -9.72 5.08
C GLU A 209 28.85 -11.08 4.47
N PHE A 210 30.16 -11.37 4.44
CA PHE A 210 30.71 -12.59 3.87
C PHE A 210 31.47 -13.39 4.92
N TYR A 211 31.24 -14.70 4.93
CA TYR A 211 31.93 -15.66 5.77
C TYR A 211 32.76 -16.59 4.89
N TYR A 212 34.07 -16.40 4.87
CA TYR A 212 34.98 -17.21 4.06
C TYR A 212 35.11 -18.64 4.59
N ARG A 213 35.32 -19.59 3.67
CA ARG A 213 35.77 -20.94 4.00
C ARG A 213 37.28 -20.96 4.19
N ASP A 214 37.72 -21.64 5.22
CA ASP A 214 39.13 -21.88 5.48
C ASP A 214 39.70 -23.02 4.60
N GLU A 215 40.99 -23.31 4.76
CA GLU A 215 41.70 -24.37 4.01
C GLU A 215 41.14 -25.78 4.26
N TRP A 216 40.33 -25.97 5.31
CA TRP A 216 39.67 -27.23 5.66
C TRP A 216 38.19 -27.26 5.21
N GLY A 217 37.69 -26.16 4.64
CA GLY A 217 36.33 -26.00 4.13
C GLY A 217 35.31 -25.54 5.18
N ASP A 218 35.76 -25.29 6.42
CA ASP A 218 34.93 -24.80 7.52
C ASP A 218 34.75 -23.28 7.40
N LEU A 219 33.59 -22.77 7.81
CA LEU A 219 33.31 -21.34 7.77
C LEU A 219 34.06 -20.61 8.88
N SER A 220 34.72 -19.51 8.52
CA SER A 220 35.29 -18.55 9.45
C SER A 220 34.24 -18.06 10.44
N GLU A 221 34.63 -17.84 11.69
CA GLU A 221 33.79 -17.13 12.67
C GLU A 221 33.79 -15.60 12.41
N ASP A 222 34.83 -15.10 11.75
CA ASP A 222 34.97 -13.70 11.37
C ASP A 222 34.18 -13.42 10.09
N ARG A 223 33.33 -12.38 10.17
CA ARG A 223 32.57 -11.84 9.04
C ARG A 223 33.27 -10.62 8.46
N GLU A 224 33.31 -10.54 7.14
CA GLU A 224 33.83 -9.38 6.41
C GLU A 224 32.68 -8.62 5.74
N GLU A 225 32.68 -7.30 5.90
CA GLU A 225 31.70 -6.44 5.22
C GLU A 225 32.10 -6.28 3.76
N MET A 226 31.16 -6.50 2.84
CA MET A 226 31.38 -6.27 1.41
C MET A 226 30.77 -4.94 1.00
N SER A 227 31.55 -4.18 0.22
CA SER A 227 31.06 -2.96 -0.40
C SER A 227 30.07 -3.26 -1.53
N PRO A 228 29.17 -2.31 -1.88
CA PRO A 228 28.27 -2.44 -3.03
C PRO A 228 29.01 -2.70 -4.36
N SER A 229 30.26 -2.24 -4.51
CA SER A 229 31.07 -2.53 -5.69
C SER A 229 31.58 -3.97 -5.74
N GLU A 230 31.97 -4.56 -4.61
CA GLU A 230 32.37 -5.96 -4.54
C GLU A 230 31.18 -6.90 -4.77
N LEU A 231 29.98 -6.51 -4.33
CA LEU A 231 28.74 -7.23 -4.60
C LEU A 231 28.42 -7.39 -6.09
N CYS A 232 28.98 -6.54 -6.97
CA CYS A 232 28.79 -6.67 -8.41
C CYS A 232 29.29 -8.02 -8.96
N GLU A 233 30.28 -8.65 -8.31
CA GLU A 233 30.78 -9.97 -8.70
C GLU A 233 29.78 -11.10 -8.44
N TYR A 234 28.78 -10.84 -7.58
CA TYR A 234 27.75 -11.78 -7.14
C TYR A 234 26.36 -11.49 -7.71
N GLU A 235 26.24 -10.58 -8.67
CA GLU A 235 24.96 -10.12 -9.23
C GLU A 235 24.06 -11.30 -9.66
N GLU A 236 24.60 -12.25 -10.41
CA GLU A 236 23.82 -13.37 -10.95
C GLU A 236 23.35 -14.32 -9.83
N GLN A 237 24.19 -14.62 -8.85
CA GLN A 237 23.82 -15.46 -7.71
C GLN A 237 22.75 -14.77 -6.84
N ILE A 238 22.81 -13.45 -6.72
CA ILE A 238 21.79 -12.67 -6.01
C ILE A 238 20.46 -12.70 -6.77
N LYS A 239 20.47 -12.52 -8.10
CA LYS A 239 19.27 -12.67 -8.94
C LYS A 239 18.66 -14.07 -8.82
N GLU A 240 19.46 -15.12 -8.94
CA GLU A 240 19.00 -16.50 -8.80
C GLU A 240 18.36 -16.75 -7.44
N LYS A 241 18.92 -16.18 -6.36
CA LYS A 241 18.31 -16.29 -5.04
C LYS A 241 16.99 -15.52 -4.95
N ILE A 242 16.90 -14.31 -5.51
CA ILE A 242 15.63 -13.54 -5.53
C ILE A 242 14.53 -14.35 -6.22
N GLU A 243 14.84 -15.03 -7.32
CA GLU A 243 13.90 -15.92 -8.01
C GLU A 243 13.48 -17.12 -7.14
N GLN A 244 14.40 -17.70 -6.36
CA GLN A 244 14.10 -18.81 -5.44
C GLN A 244 13.23 -18.39 -4.25
N GLU A 245 13.31 -17.13 -3.85
CA GLU A 245 12.51 -16.55 -2.76
C GLU A 245 11.08 -16.19 -3.20
N HIS A 246 10.81 -16.17 -4.51
CA HIS A 246 9.47 -15.94 -5.03
C HIS A 246 8.57 -17.14 -4.74
N LEU A 247 7.43 -16.88 -4.08
CA LEU A 247 6.48 -17.93 -3.71
C LEU A 247 5.43 -18.14 -4.81
N ASP A 248 5.09 -19.41 -5.09
CA ASP A 248 4.00 -19.76 -6.02
C ASP A 248 2.67 -19.07 -5.67
N SER A 249 2.42 -18.81 -4.38
CA SER A 249 1.21 -18.11 -3.91
C SER A 249 1.18 -16.62 -4.24
N GLU A 250 2.34 -15.99 -4.47
CA GLU A 250 2.44 -14.59 -4.89
C GLU A 250 2.11 -14.42 -6.37
N GLY A 251 2.44 -15.43 -7.18
CA GLY A 251 2.21 -15.43 -8.62
C GLY A 251 2.70 -14.14 -9.29
N SER A 252 1.97 -13.66 -10.29
CA SER A 252 2.37 -12.44 -11.01
C SER A 252 2.29 -11.14 -10.21
N ARG A 253 1.70 -11.15 -9.00
CA ARG A 253 1.62 -9.96 -8.14
C ARG A 253 2.90 -9.74 -7.32
N GLY A 254 3.69 -10.79 -7.10
CA GLY A 254 4.87 -10.71 -6.23
C GLY A 254 4.48 -10.22 -4.83
N LEU A 255 5.27 -9.32 -4.25
CA LEU A 255 5.01 -8.77 -2.92
C LEU A 255 3.74 -7.91 -2.85
N ALA A 256 3.13 -7.53 -3.98
CA ALA A 256 1.88 -6.77 -3.99
C ALA A 256 0.67 -7.57 -3.47
N VAL A 257 0.80 -8.88 -3.22
CA VAL A 257 -0.24 -9.67 -2.54
C VAL A 257 -0.36 -9.36 -1.04
N TYR A 258 0.69 -8.75 -0.47
CA TYR A 258 0.75 -8.44 0.95
C TYR A 258 0.38 -6.99 1.25
N LEU A 259 0.05 -6.18 0.23
CA LEU A 259 -0.48 -4.84 0.42
C LEU A 259 -1.82 -4.93 1.16
N ASP A 260 -1.93 -4.25 2.29
CA ASP A 260 -3.12 -4.23 3.13
C ASP A 260 -3.95 -2.93 2.97
N HIS A 261 -3.35 -1.88 2.42
CA HIS A 261 -4.05 -0.64 2.09
C HIS A 261 -4.93 -0.84 0.86
N CYS A 262 -6.25 -0.72 1.01
CA CYS A 262 -7.26 -1.05 -0.01
C CYS A 262 -6.97 -0.34 -1.35
N PHE A 263 -6.48 0.91 -1.30
CA PHE A 263 -6.21 1.69 -2.51
C PHE A 263 -4.98 1.19 -3.25
N LEU A 264 -3.93 0.81 -2.52
CA LEU A 264 -2.70 0.28 -3.11
C LEU A 264 -2.93 -1.15 -3.60
N GLU A 265 -3.63 -1.98 -2.84
CA GLU A 265 -3.98 -3.35 -3.24
C GLU A 265 -4.71 -3.38 -4.59
N ARG A 266 -5.61 -2.41 -4.81
CA ARG A 266 -6.37 -2.25 -6.04
C ARG A 266 -5.54 -1.67 -7.18
N LYS A 267 -4.70 -0.66 -6.91
CA LYS A 267 -3.99 0.10 -7.95
C LYS A 267 -2.65 -0.53 -8.36
N VAL A 268 -1.95 -1.18 -7.44
CA VAL A 268 -0.64 -1.81 -7.67
C VAL A 268 -0.86 -3.23 -8.19
N ALA A 269 -0.46 -3.47 -9.42
CA ALA A 269 -0.57 -4.75 -10.10
C ALA A 269 0.54 -5.73 -9.67
N SER A 270 1.77 -5.24 -9.46
CA SER A 270 2.88 -6.08 -9.01
C SER A 270 3.97 -5.28 -8.29
N MET A 271 4.68 -5.96 -7.38
CA MET A 271 5.89 -5.47 -6.71
C MET A 271 6.93 -6.60 -6.72
N MET A 272 7.98 -6.47 -7.54
CA MET A 272 9.00 -7.51 -7.75
C MET A 272 10.37 -7.03 -7.28
N PRO A 273 10.96 -7.65 -6.24
CA PRO A 273 12.34 -7.40 -5.86
C PRO A 273 13.30 -7.81 -6.99
N ALA A 274 14.38 -7.06 -7.14
CA ALA A 274 15.43 -7.25 -8.14
C ALA A 274 16.73 -6.61 -7.67
N VAL A 275 17.79 -6.75 -8.46
CA VAL A 275 19.05 -5.99 -8.29
C VAL A 275 19.54 -5.47 -9.63
N GLU A 276 20.29 -4.37 -9.59
CA GLU A 276 20.91 -3.79 -10.78
C GLU A 276 22.26 -3.14 -10.46
N ILE A 277 23.24 -3.36 -11.33
CA ILE A 277 24.50 -2.60 -11.30
C ILE A 277 24.30 -1.21 -11.90
N TRP A 278 24.56 -0.18 -11.11
CA TRP A 278 24.59 1.21 -11.57
C TRP A 278 25.83 1.93 -11.04
N GLN A 279 26.59 2.57 -11.95
CA GLN A 279 27.85 3.27 -11.66
C GLN A 279 28.90 2.43 -10.90
N GLY A 280 28.90 1.11 -11.10
CA GLY A 280 29.87 0.20 -10.47
C GLY A 280 29.53 -0.19 -9.04
N GLU A 281 28.28 0.00 -8.63
CA GLU A 281 27.73 -0.48 -7.36
C GLU A 281 26.47 -1.30 -7.65
N LEU A 282 26.24 -2.37 -6.88
CA LEU A 282 25.02 -3.15 -6.94
C LEU A 282 23.94 -2.53 -6.06
N TRP A 283 22.77 -2.28 -6.63
CA TRP A 283 21.61 -1.70 -5.95
C TRP A 283 20.51 -2.73 -5.77
N GLY A 284 19.79 -2.63 -4.65
CA GLY A 284 18.49 -3.25 -4.48
C GLY A 284 17.47 -2.49 -5.32
N VAL A 285 16.62 -3.22 -6.01
CA VAL A 285 15.59 -2.65 -6.87
C VAL A 285 14.23 -3.25 -6.52
N LEU A 286 13.20 -2.41 -6.52
CA LEU A 286 11.82 -2.87 -6.58
C LEU A 286 11.18 -2.40 -7.89
N GLU A 287 10.72 -3.34 -8.70
CA GLU A 287 9.96 -3.07 -9.91
C GLU A 287 8.45 -3.07 -9.58
N VAL A 288 7.85 -1.88 -9.66
CA VAL A 288 6.44 -1.65 -9.32
C VAL A 288 5.66 -1.41 -10.60
N LYS A 289 4.60 -2.20 -10.82
CA LYS A 289 3.62 -1.95 -11.90
C LYS A 289 2.29 -1.54 -11.29
N SER A 290 1.68 -0.49 -11.82
CA SER A 290 0.41 0.03 -11.33
C SER A 290 -0.52 0.47 -12.46
N HIS A 291 -1.82 0.40 -12.23
CA HIS A 291 -2.83 0.86 -13.16
C HIS A 291 -2.88 2.40 -13.18
N GLY A 292 -2.44 2.99 -14.29
CA GLY A 292 -2.15 4.42 -14.35
C GLY A 292 -0.97 4.83 -13.45
N SER A 293 -0.67 6.13 -13.36
CA SER A 293 0.43 6.63 -12.55
C SER A 293 0.09 6.68 -11.06
N LEU A 294 1.07 6.39 -10.21
CA LEU A 294 0.99 6.67 -8.78
C LEU A 294 1.15 8.18 -8.53
N SER A 295 0.26 8.75 -7.73
CA SER A 295 0.43 10.07 -7.13
C SER A 295 1.61 10.07 -6.15
N GLU A 296 2.09 11.25 -5.78
CA GLU A 296 3.20 11.39 -4.82
C GLU A 296 2.92 10.68 -3.50
N LYS A 297 1.69 10.76 -2.99
CA LYS A 297 1.28 10.10 -1.74
C LYS A 297 1.22 8.58 -1.86
N GLU A 298 0.73 8.08 -2.98
CA GLU A 298 0.70 6.63 -3.25
C GLU A 298 2.11 6.08 -3.42
N LEU A 299 2.98 6.81 -4.12
CA LEU A 299 4.39 6.44 -4.27
C LEU A 299 5.11 6.40 -2.93
N GLU A 300 4.89 7.40 -2.06
CA GLU A 300 5.48 7.40 -0.72
C GLU A 300 4.96 6.23 0.12
N ALA A 301 3.66 5.94 0.07
CA ALA A 301 3.09 4.78 0.76
C ALA A 301 3.65 3.44 0.23
N VAL A 302 3.92 3.34 -1.09
CA VAL A 302 4.60 2.17 -1.67
C VAL A 302 6.06 2.07 -1.19
N LYS A 303 6.77 3.19 -1.04
CA LYS A 303 8.13 3.21 -0.48
C LYS A 303 8.15 2.80 1.00
N ASP A 304 7.22 3.32 1.80
CA ASP A 304 7.07 2.95 3.21
C ASP A 304 6.80 1.44 3.34
N TYR A 305 5.92 0.92 2.49
CA TYR A 305 5.63 -0.51 2.42
C TYR A 305 6.87 -1.32 2.04
N TRP A 306 7.59 -0.89 0.99
CA TRP A 306 8.81 -1.54 0.55
C TRP A 306 9.89 -1.54 1.63
N SER A 307 10.12 -0.41 2.30
CA SER A 307 11.05 -0.32 3.43
C SER A 307 10.68 -1.30 4.55
N GLY A 308 9.39 -1.48 4.83
CA GLY A 308 8.92 -2.46 5.82
C GLY A 308 9.25 -3.90 5.40
N GLN A 309 9.01 -4.23 4.12
CA GLN A 309 9.36 -5.53 3.55
C GLN A 309 10.88 -5.78 3.58
N GLU A 310 11.70 -4.78 3.26
CA GLU A 310 13.16 -4.90 3.33
C GLU A 310 13.64 -5.14 4.78
N SER A 311 12.98 -4.54 5.79
CA SER A 311 13.43 -4.59 7.18
C SER A 311 13.02 -5.81 8.02
N ASP A 312 11.79 -6.33 7.83
CA ASP A 312 11.17 -7.34 8.73
C ASP A 312 10.36 -8.40 7.94
N GLY A 313 10.16 -8.18 6.64
CA GLY A 313 9.39 -9.08 5.78
C GLY A 313 10.29 -9.91 4.88
N TRP A 314 10.08 -9.80 3.57
CA TRP A 314 10.87 -10.48 2.56
C TRP A 314 12.38 -10.28 2.74
N GLY A 315 12.83 -9.06 3.03
CA GLY A 315 14.26 -8.72 3.14
C GLY A 315 14.96 -9.35 4.34
N GLU A 316 14.29 -9.44 5.50
CA GLU A 316 14.84 -10.14 6.67
C GLU A 316 15.03 -11.63 6.34
N GLY A 317 14.01 -12.24 5.73
CA GLY A 317 14.09 -13.63 5.26
C GLY A 317 15.23 -13.84 4.26
N PHE A 318 15.37 -12.92 3.30
CA PHE A 318 16.44 -12.93 2.30
C PHE A 318 17.81 -12.86 2.98
N GLU A 319 18.01 -11.95 3.92
CA GLU A 319 19.28 -11.79 4.63
C GLU A 319 19.66 -13.05 5.41
N GLN A 320 18.72 -13.65 6.14
CA GLN A 320 18.98 -14.81 7.02
C GLN A 320 19.39 -16.09 6.28
N ARG A 321 19.13 -16.20 4.97
CA ARG A 321 19.45 -17.39 4.17
C ARG A 321 20.68 -17.11 3.31
N PRO A 322 21.87 -17.67 3.59
CA PRO A 322 23.06 -17.33 2.81
C PRO A 322 23.00 -17.79 1.36
N ILE A 323 23.61 -17.02 0.47
CA ILE A 323 24.02 -17.47 -0.86
C ILE A 323 25.29 -18.30 -0.68
N GLN A 324 25.25 -19.57 -1.09
CA GLN A 324 26.40 -20.46 -1.02
C GLN A 324 27.31 -20.20 -2.22
N THR A 325 28.59 -19.94 -1.94
CA THR A 325 29.64 -19.73 -2.94
C THR A 325 30.77 -20.74 -2.72
N GLU A 326 31.69 -20.85 -3.68
CA GLU A 326 32.89 -21.68 -3.49
C GLU A 326 33.78 -21.14 -2.36
N GLU A 327 33.82 -19.83 -2.20
CA GLU A 327 34.69 -19.12 -1.26
C GLU A 327 34.09 -19.00 0.14
N GLY A 328 32.77 -19.18 0.30
CA GLY A 328 32.09 -18.86 1.54
C GLY A 328 30.57 -18.74 1.46
N GLU A 329 30.01 -18.12 2.49
CA GLU A 329 28.60 -17.76 2.57
C GLU A 329 28.43 -16.25 2.49
N LEU A 330 27.60 -15.81 1.54
CA LEU A 330 27.26 -14.40 1.34
C LEU A 330 25.85 -14.11 1.89
N TYR A 331 25.77 -13.18 2.83
CA TYR A 331 24.54 -12.68 3.43
C TYR A 331 24.30 -11.26 2.90
N VAL A 332 23.23 -11.07 2.13
CA VAL A 332 22.89 -9.76 1.53
C VAL A 332 21.64 -9.22 2.21
N SER A 333 21.71 -7.97 2.64
CA SER A 333 20.59 -7.22 3.21
C SER A 333 20.16 -6.10 2.26
N PHE A 334 18.86 -6.04 1.99
CA PHE A 334 18.23 -4.94 1.27
C PHE A 334 17.90 -3.76 2.18
N TRP A 335 18.13 -3.90 3.49
CA TRP A 335 17.83 -2.86 4.46
C TRP A 335 19.06 -2.52 5.28
N ASN A 336 19.13 -1.27 5.77
CA ASN A 336 20.07 -0.95 6.83
C ASN A 336 19.49 0.09 7.79
N SER A 337 19.85 -0.05 9.08
CA SER A 337 19.37 0.84 10.16
C SER A 337 20.14 2.16 10.25
N SER A 338 21.07 2.42 9.33
CA SER A 338 21.92 3.59 9.36
C SER A 338 21.30 4.76 8.59
N ASP A 339 21.78 5.97 8.88
CA ASP A 339 21.30 7.19 8.21
C ASP A 339 21.61 7.24 6.69
N SER A 340 22.36 6.27 6.15
CA SER A 340 22.64 6.16 4.72
C SER A 340 21.60 5.35 3.94
N PHE A 341 20.65 4.69 4.60
CA PHE A 341 19.56 4.01 3.92
C PHE A 341 18.55 5.00 3.36
N PHE A 342 18.17 4.83 2.10
CA PHE A 342 17.09 5.56 1.47
C PHE A 342 16.52 4.76 0.32
N ILE A 343 15.26 5.05 -0.02
CA ILE A 343 14.60 4.54 -1.22
C ILE A 343 14.35 5.72 -2.16
N THR A 344 14.88 5.64 -3.37
CA THR A 344 14.75 6.69 -4.38
C THR A 344 14.18 6.12 -5.68
N THR A 345 13.59 6.97 -6.52
CA THR A 345 13.17 6.53 -7.85
C THR A 345 14.37 6.44 -8.80
N GLU A 346 14.26 5.61 -9.83
CA GLU A 346 15.25 5.54 -10.90
C GLU A 346 15.50 6.91 -11.54
N GLU A 347 14.45 7.69 -11.79
CA GLU A 347 14.56 9.04 -12.37
C GLU A 347 15.40 9.96 -11.48
N GLN A 348 15.17 9.94 -10.16
CA GLN A 348 15.95 10.74 -9.21
C GLN A 348 17.41 10.26 -9.12
N LEU A 349 17.65 8.95 -9.09
CA LEU A 349 18.99 8.37 -9.00
C LEU A 349 19.81 8.63 -10.27
N LYS A 350 19.24 8.33 -11.44
CA LYS A 350 19.93 8.37 -12.73
C LYS A 350 19.84 9.72 -13.44
N GLY A 351 18.83 10.53 -13.12
CA GLY A 351 18.66 11.89 -13.65
C GLY A 351 19.67 12.91 -13.10
N THR A 352 20.42 12.55 -12.06
CA THR A 352 21.42 13.42 -11.42
C THR A 352 22.80 13.36 -12.12
N GLN A 353 22.87 13.59 -13.44
CA GLN A 353 24.11 13.97 -14.17
C GLN A 353 23.79 15.13 -15.13
N MET A 354 24.47 16.29 -15.16
CA MET A 354 25.92 16.55 -15.18
C MET A 354 26.30 17.90 -14.49
N PRO A 355 27.54 18.06 -14.01
CA PRO A 355 28.55 18.69 -14.88
C PRO A 355 29.69 17.72 -15.18
N GLU A 356 29.96 17.54 -16.47
CA GLU A 356 31.24 17.04 -16.94
C GLU A 356 32.34 17.83 -16.21
N ARG A 357 33.18 17.11 -15.47
CA ARG A 357 34.53 17.57 -15.15
C ARG A 357 35.16 17.88 -16.51
N SER A 358 35.15 19.15 -16.90
CA SER A 358 36.00 19.65 -17.96
C SER A 358 37.43 19.35 -17.53
N MET A 359 37.99 18.24 -18.03
CA MET A 359 39.42 18.07 -18.10
C MET A 359 39.93 19.21 -18.98
N ARG A 360 40.34 20.31 -18.33
CA ARG A 360 41.28 21.26 -18.94
C ARG A 360 42.59 20.49 -19.11
N MET A 361 42.69 19.79 -20.23
CA MET A 361 43.98 19.41 -20.80
C MET A 361 44.73 20.71 -21.09
N GLY A 362 45.82 20.91 -20.34
CA GLY A 362 46.78 21.96 -20.64
C GLY A 362 47.39 21.74 -22.02
N GLY A 363 47.59 22.84 -22.75
CA GLY A 363 48.29 22.87 -24.02
C GLY A 363 48.94 24.23 -24.22
N MET A 364 50.25 24.26 -23.94
CA MET A 364 51.35 25.18 -24.30
C MET A 364 51.05 26.66 -24.62
#